data_AF-A0A7L1A952-F1
#
_entry.id   AF-A0A7L1A952-F1
#
_cell.length_a   1.000
_cell.length_b   1.000
_cell.length_c   1.000
_cell.angle_alpha   90.00
_cell.angle_beta   90.00
_cell.angle_gamma   90.00
#
_symmetry.space_group_name_H-M   'P 1'
#
loop_
_entity.id
_entity.type
_entity.pdbx_description
1 polymer ?
#
loop_
_entity_poly.entity_id
_entity_poly.type
_entity_poly.pdbx_seq_one_letter_code
_entity_poly.pdbx_strand_id
1 'polypeptide(L)'
;GSLGIDLAAAVTITLIDTGVHQIPTGISGPLVDENRKIDALLIGRSSAGLAGLIVLPGVIDADYTGEIMVCAYTLMPPLTVNVGTRIAQLVLYPKMTTKNTDHLPRHGNQGFGSTGSTVVNLAQQMKHRPMTDITLSTSARINRITTMLDTGADFTIIN
;
A
#
# COMPACT_ATOMS: atom_id res chain seq x y z
N GLY A 1 -23.46 19.43 -0.17
CA GLY A 1 -22.34 19.35 -1.12
C GLY A 1 -21.44 18.21 -0.70
N SER A 2 -20.83 17.49 -1.64
CA SER A 2 -19.76 16.55 -1.27
C SER A 2 -18.51 17.35 -0.89
N LEU A 3 -17.79 16.89 0.13
CA LEU A 3 -16.56 17.55 0.59
C LEU A 3 -15.35 17.23 -0.29
N GLY A 4 -15.38 16.13 -1.03
CA GLY A 4 -14.24 15.67 -1.83
C GLY A 4 -14.60 15.28 -3.26
N ILE A 5 -13.55 15.16 -4.08
CA ILE A 5 -13.58 14.69 -5.47
C ILE A 5 -13.35 13.19 -5.47
N ASP A 6 -14.31 12.41 -5.98
CA ASP A 6 -14.21 10.95 -6.00
C ASP A 6 -13.08 10.47 -6.94
N LEU A 7 -12.31 9.48 -6.50
CA LEU A 7 -11.32 8.74 -7.27
C LEU A 7 -11.82 7.32 -7.56
N ALA A 8 -11.77 6.93 -8.83
CA ALA A 8 -12.14 5.60 -9.29
C ALA A 8 -10.90 4.74 -9.60
N ALA A 9 -11.04 3.42 -9.45
CA ALA A 9 -10.02 2.48 -9.91
C ALA A 9 -9.92 2.51 -11.45
N ALA A 10 -8.72 2.66 -11.99
CA ALA A 10 -8.48 2.62 -13.44
C ALA A 10 -8.42 1.21 -14.01
N VAL A 11 -8.25 0.20 -13.15
CA VAL A 11 -8.20 -1.22 -13.54
C VAL A 11 -9.03 -2.05 -12.59
N THR A 12 -9.49 -3.21 -13.07
CA THR A 12 -10.06 -4.23 -12.19
C THR A 12 -8.93 -4.92 -11.44
N ILE A 13 -9.03 -5.01 -10.12
CA ILE A 13 -8.06 -5.68 -9.26
C ILE A 13 -8.78 -6.58 -8.24
N THR A 14 -8.20 -7.74 -7.96
CA THR A 14 -8.65 -8.62 -6.89
C THR A 14 -7.58 -8.67 -5.80
N LEU A 15 -7.91 -8.17 -4.62
CA LEU A 15 -7.09 -8.28 -3.42
C LEU A 15 -7.27 -9.69 -2.85
N ILE A 16 -6.26 -10.53 -3.03
CA ILE A 16 -6.29 -11.95 -2.65
C ILE A 16 -5.74 -12.23 -1.24
N ASP A 17 -5.20 -11.20 -0.59
CA ASP A 17 -4.63 -11.25 0.75
C ASP A 17 -4.97 -9.97 1.53
N THR A 18 -4.48 -9.89 2.76
CA THR A 18 -4.61 -8.73 3.65
C THR A 18 -3.48 -7.71 3.49
N GLY A 19 -2.62 -7.87 2.49
CA GLY A 19 -1.54 -6.95 2.17
C GLY A 19 -2.06 -5.63 1.62
N VAL A 20 -1.17 -4.63 1.58
CA VAL A 20 -1.48 -3.33 0.98
C VAL A 20 -1.20 -3.40 -0.52
N HIS A 21 -2.19 -3.03 -1.32
CA HIS A 21 -2.15 -2.99 -2.77
C HIS A 21 -2.24 -1.54 -3.25
N GLN A 22 -1.47 -1.20 -4.29
CA GLN A 22 -1.59 0.07 -4.98
C GLN A 22 -2.59 -0.05 -6.12
N ILE A 23 -3.69 0.70 -6.04
CA ILE A 23 -4.75 0.71 -7.05
C ILE A 23 -4.60 1.99 -7.88
N PRO A 24 -4.29 1.89 -9.18
CA PRO A 24 -4.15 3.06 -10.05
C PRO A 24 -5.50 3.76 -10.23
N THR A 25 -5.47 5.08 -10.39
CA THR A 25 -6.67 5.89 -10.64
C THR A 25 -6.73 6.43 -12.06
N GLY A 26 -5.63 6.36 -12.81
CA GLY A 26 -5.47 6.98 -14.12
C GLY A 26 -5.42 8.52 -14.06
N ILE A 27 -5.41 9.11 -12.86
CA ILE A 27 -5.36 10.55 -12.64
C ILE A 27 -3.96 10.91 -12.17
N SER A 28 -3.28 11.77 -12.91
CA SER A 28 -1.97 12.30 -12.52
C SER A 28 -2.07 13.73 -12.04
N GLY A 29 -1.19 14.07 -11.11
CA GLY A 29 -1.00 15.46 -10.68
C GLY A 29 -0.31 16.31 -11.75
N PRO A 30 -0.18 17.63 -11.50
CA PRO A 30 -0.57 18.32 -10.28
C PRO A 30 -2.07 18.58 -10.21
N LEU A 31 -2.62 18.62 -8.99
CA LEU A 31 -3.99 19.06 -8.75
C LEU A 31 -4.05 20.59 -8.89
N VAL A 32 -4.98 21.09 -9.70
CA VAL A 32 -5.11 22.52 -10.02
C VAL A 32 -6.55 22.99 -9.80
N ASP A 33 -6.69 24.13 -9.13
CA ASP A 33 -7.95 24.87 -8.98
C ASP A 33 -7.70 26.34 -9.32
N GLU A 34 -8.52 26.92 -10.20
CA GLU A 34 -8.38 28.31 -10.69
C GLU A 34 -6.93 28.74 -11.02
N ASN A 35 -6.17 27.87 -11.71
CA ASN A 35 -4.75 28.03 -12.08
C ASN A 35 -3.73 27.99 -10.92
N ARG A 36 -4.14 27.57 -9.73
CA ARG A 36 -3.26 27.36 -8.58
C ARG A 36 -3.11 25.87 -8.30
N LYS A 37 -1.88 25.44 -8.04
CA LYS A 37 -1.61 24.09 -7.56
C LYS A 37 -2.13 23.96 -6.12
N ILE A 38 -2.78 22.84 -5.81
CA ILE A 38 -3.44 22.61 -4.53
C ILE A 38 -2.99 21.27 -3.93
N ASP A 39 -2.81 21.26 -2.60
CA ASP A 39 -2.56 20.06 -1.82
C ASP A 39 -3.88 19.35 -1.52
N ALA A 40 -3.89 18.02 -1.45
CA ALA A 40 -5.09 17.27 -1.13
C ALA A 40 -4.82 16.11 -0.18
N LEU A 41 -5.82 15.78 0.63
CA LEU A 41 -5.85 14.56 1.42
C LEU A 41 -6.66 13.50 0.67
N LEU A 42 -6.01 12.40 0.34
CA LEU A 42 -6.66 11.19 -0.16
C LEU A 42 -7.19 10.38 1.02
N ILE A 43 -8.49 10.11 1.03
CA ILE A 43 -9.16 9.26 2.01
C ILE A 43 -10.12 8.27 1.33
N GLY A 44 -10.39 7.14 1.99
CA GLY A 44 -11.39 6.19 1.52
C GLY A 44 -12.80 6.75 1.51
N ARG A 45 -13.65 6.26 0.59
CA ARG A 45 -15.09 6.51 0.64
C ARG A 45 -15.73 5.60 1.69
N SER A 46 -16.77 6.08 2.37
CA SER A 46 -17.52 5.26 3.34
C SER A 46 -18.07 3.98 2.71
N SER A 47 -18.50 4.02 1.45
CA SER A 47 -18.96 2.85 0.71
C SER A 47 -17.86 1.82 0.47
N ALA A 48 -16.61 2.26 0.28
CA ALA A 48 -15.47 1.36 0.13
C ALA A 48 -15.18 0.65 1.47
N GLY A 49 -15.17 1.41 2.57
CA GLY A 49 -15.02 0.84 3.92
C GLY A 49 -16.12 -0.16 4.26
N LEU A 50 -17.38 0.14 3.92
CA LEU A 50 -18.51 -0.79 4.11
C LEU A 50 -18.37 -2.07 3.28
N ALA A 51 -17.76 -1.98 2.09
CA ALA A 51 -17.46 -3.12 1.23
C ALA A 51 -16.20 -3.90 1.68
N GLY A 52 -15.56 -3.51 2.78
CA GLY A 52 -14.35 -4.17 3.29
C GLY A 52 -13.05 -3.74 2.61
N LEU A 53 -13.06 -2.67 1.82
CA LEU A 53 -11.86 -2.03 1.27
C LEU A 53 -11.42 -0.88 2.18
N ILE A 54 -10.28 -1.02 2.83
CA ILE A 54 -9.71 0.00 3.71
C ILE A 54 -8.63 0.75 2.94
N VAL A 55 -8.89 2.02 2.65
CA VAL A 55 -7.93 2.92 2.01
C VAL A 55 -7.06 3.56 3.08
N LEU A 56 -5.74 3.47 2.90
CA LEU A 56 -4.78 4.19 3.73
C LEU A 56 -4.79 5.67 3.34
N PRO A 57 -4.96 6.61 4.29
CA PRO A 57 -4.90 8.02 3.99
C PRO A 57 -3.54 8.43 3.41
N GLY A 58 -3.55 9.38 2.48
CA GLY A 58 -2.33 9.90 1.86
C GLY A 58 -2.41 11.40 1.61
N VAL A 59 -1.26 12.07 1.59
CA VAL A 59 -1.16 13.48 1.18
C VAL A 59 -0.69 13.52 -0.27
N ILE A 60 -1.38 14.29 -1.10
CA ILE A 60 -1.00 14.60 -2.47
C ILE A 60 -0.53 16.04 -2.50
N ASP A 61 0.78 16.22 -2.64
CA ASP A 61 1.40 17.54 -2.69
C ASP A 61 1.04 18.27 -3.99
N ALA A 62 0.92 19.59 -3.92
CA ALA A 62 0.59 20.46 -5.03
C ALA A 62 1.58 20.34 -6.21
N ASP A 63 2.85 20.01 -5.94
CA ASP A 63 3.87 19.80 -6.96
C ASP A 63 4.04 18.33 -7.39
N TYR A 64 3.25 17.41 -6.86
CA TYR A 64 3.23 16.01 -7.29
C TYR A 64 2.78 15.91 -8.76
N THR A 65 3.55 15.18 -9.57
CA THR A 65 3.33 15.05 -11.03
C THR A 65 3.08 13.61 -11.48
N GLY A 66 3.20 12.64 -10.56
CA GLY A 66 2.93 11.25 -10.83
C GLY A 66 1.44 10.91 -10.83
N GLU A 67 1.15 9.65 -11.10
CA GLU A 67 -0.20 9.11 -10.96
C GLU A 67 -0.59 9.00 -9.48
N ILE A 68 -1.79 9.45 -9.15
CA ILE A 68 -2.37 9.30 -7.82
C ILE A 68 -2.79 7.84 -7.64
N MET A 69 -2.05 7.11 -6.81
CA MET A 69 -2.36 5.73 -6.44
C MET A 69 -3.19 5.70 -5.16
N VAL A 70 -4.18 4.81 -5.11
CA VAL A 70 -4.92 4.48 -3.88
C VAL A 70 -4.27 3.26 -3.23
N CYS A 71 -3.57 3.47 -2.13
CA CYS A 71 -3.06 2.36 -1.30
C CYS A 71 -4.20 1.81 -0.45
N ALA A 72 -4.57 0.54 -0.64
CA ALA A 72 -5.67 -0.08 0.09
C ALA A 72 -5.40 -1.53 0.43
N TYR A 73 -6.04 -2.03 1.48
CA TYR A 73 -6.04 -3.43 1.86
C TYR A 73 -7.47 -3.88 2.16
N THR A 74 -7.68 -5.19 2.26
CA THR A 74 -8.94 -5.77 2.73
C THR A 74 -8.70 -6.65 3.95
N LEU A 75 -9.68 -6.71 4.86
CA LEU A 75 -9.65 -7.66 5.98
C LEU A 75 -10.21 -9.04 5.60
N MET A 76 -10.93 -9.14 4.47
CA MET A 76 -11.68 -10.33 4.08
C MET A 76 -11.45 -10.66 2.59
N PRO A 77 -10.24 -11.12 2.22
CA PRO A 77 -10.00 -11.55 0.85
C PRO A 77 -10.80 -12.82 0.49
N PRO A 78 -11.15 -13.03 -0.80
CA PRO A 78 -10.86 -12.15 -1.92
C PRO A 78 -11.85 -10.96 -2.00
N LEU A 79 -11.32 -9.77 -2.27
CA LEU A 79 -12.13 -8.58 -2.58
C LEU A 79 -11.81 -8.06 -3.97
N THR A 80 -12.81 -8.00 -4.85
CA THR A 80 -12.63 -7.47 -6.22
C THR A 80 -13.15 -6.05 -6.32
N VAL A 81 -12.29 -5.15 -6.80
CA VAL A 81 -12.64 -3.78 -7.18
C VAL A 81 -12.67 -3.73 -8.70
N ASN A 82 -13.84 -3.47 -9.28
CA ASN A 82 -13.98 -3.32 -10.72
C ASN A 82 -13.47 -1.95 -11.17
N VAL A 83 -12.92 -1.87 -12.39
CA VAL A 83 -12.64 -0.61 -13.07
C VAL A 83 -13.83 0.35 -13.01
N GLY A 84 -13.56 1.64 -12.78
CA GLY A 84 -14.57 2.69 -12.63
C GLY A 84 -15.23 2.75 -11.24
N THR A 85 -14.97 1.79 -10.34
CA THR A 85 -15.49 1.84 -8.98
C THR A 85 -14.84 3.00 -8.22
N ARG A 86 -15.65 3.93 -7.73
CA ARG A 86 -15.21 5.06 -6.89
C ARG A 86 -14.88 4.54 -5.49
N ILE A 87 -13.59 4.51 -5.14
CA ILE A 87 -13.06 3.88 -3.91
C ILE A 87 -12.48 4.87 -2.90
N ALA A 88 -11.97 6.00 -3.39
CA ALA A 88 -11.38 7.05 -2.55
C ALA A 88 -11.93 8.42 -2.96
N GLN A 89 -11.57 9.45 -2.22
CA GLN A 89 -11.89 10.84 -2.52
C GLN A 89 -10.73 11.75 -2.09
N LEU A 90 -10.54 12.83 -2.83
CA LEU A 90 -9.61 13.91 -2.50
C LEU A 90 -10.37 15.01 -1.76
N VAL A 91 -9.93 15.33 -0.55
CA VAL A 91 -10.35 16.52 0.19
C VAL A 91 -9.29 17.59 -0.04
N LEU A 92 -9.66 18.65 -0.75
CA LEU A 92 -8.74 19.72 -1.13
C LEU A 92 -8.40 20.61 0.08
N TYR A 93 -7.12 20.95 0.22
CA TYR A 93 -6.62 21.91 1.20
C TYR A 93 -6.00 23.10 0.46
N PRO A 94 -6.66 24.26 0.43
CA PRO A 94 -6.04 25.44 -0.15
C PRO A 94 -4.76 25.77 0.62
N LYS A 95 -3.66 25.88 -0.12
CA LYS A 95 -2.33 26.13 0.44
C LYS A 95 -2.36 27.42 1.26
N MET A 96 -2.21 27.32 2.58
CA MET A 96 -1.97 28.50 3.40
C MET A 96 -0.57 29.01 3.07
N THR A 97 -0.47 30.17 2.43
CA THR A 97 0.81 30.84 2.19
C THR A 97 1.45 31.22 3.52
N THR A 98 2.29 30.35 4.05
CA THR A 98 3.23 30.70 5.13
C THR A 98 4.42 31.40 4.47
N LYS A 99 4.76 32.60 4.92
CA LYS A 99 5.75 33.50 4.29
C LYS A 99 7.21 32.97 4.26
N ASN A 100 7.49 31.75 4.71
CA ASN A 100 8.85 31.27 4.98
C ASN A 100 9.17 29.88 4.38
N THR A 101 9.10 29.69 3.05
CA THR A 101 9.42 28.36 2.44
C THR A 101 10.31 28.42 1.19
N ASP A 102 11.20 29.41 1.07
CA ASP A 102 12.15 29.50 -0.06
C ASP A 102 13.25 28.41 -0.08
N HIS A 103 13.28 27.48 0.88
CA HIS A 103 14.36 26.48 1.02
C HIS A 103 13.91 25.03 1.25
N LEU A 104 12.68 24.66 0.90
CA LEU A 104 12.28 23.25 0.95
C LEU A 104 12.51 22.55 -0.41
N PRO A 105 13.09 21.34 -0.44
CA PRO A 105 13.32 20.61 -1.68
C PRO A 105 11.97 20.30 -2.35
N ARG A 106 11.90 20.56 -3.66
CA ARG A 106 10.72 20.24 -4.48
C ARG A 106 10.61 18.73 -4.61
N HIS A 107 9.50 18.17 -4.14
CA HIS A 107 9.21 16.75 -4.34
C HIS A 107 8.72 16.58 -5.78
N GLY A 108 9.60 16.11 -6.67
CA GLY A 108 9.25 15.80 -8.06
C GLY A 108 8.35 14.57 -8.17
N ASN A 109 8.69 13.63 -9.07
CA ASN A 109 7.96 12.34 -9.23
C ASN A 109 8.08 11.37 -8.03
N GLN A 110 8.63 11.81 -6.91
CA GLN A 110 8.98 10.97 -5.77
C GLN A 110 7.88 11.03 -4.69
N GLY A 111 6.82 10.24 -4.85
CA GLY A 111 5.80 10.00 -3.81
C GLY A 111 5.93 8.59 -3.18
N PHE A 112 5.05 8.25 -2.23
CA PHE A 112 4.93 6.90 -1.65
C PHE A 112 6.17 6.33 -0.93
N GLY A 113 6.71 7.06 0.05
CA GLY A 113 7.81 6.55 0.91
C GLY A 113 9.22 6.97 0.47
N SER A 114 9.33 7.91 -0.47
CA SER A 114 10.60 8.43 -1.01
C SER A 114 11.47 9.24 -0.03
N THR A 115 10.92 9.67 1.12
CA THR A 115 11.61 10.52 2.10
C THR A 115 11.93 9.85 3.43
N GLY A 116 11.46 8.62 3.64
CA GLY A 116 11.71 7.86 4.86
C GLY A 116 12.63 6.68 4.57
N SER A 117 13.68 6.52 5.38
CA SER A 117 14.24 5.18 5.59
C SER A 117 13.06 4.30 5.99
N THR A 118 12.63 3.43 5.08
CA THR A 118 11.45 2.59 5.22
C THR A 118 11.78 1.62 6.35
N VAL A 119 11.50 1.98 7.61
CA VAL A 119 11.58 1.07 8.76
C VAL A 119 10.34 0.19 8.74
N VAL A 120 10.15 -0.51 7.62
CA VAL A 120 9.00 -1.35 7.35
C VAL A 120 9.57 -2.71 7.04
N ASN A 121 9.62 -3.54 8.08
CA ASN A 121 10.05 -4.92 7.95
C ASN A 121 8.96 -5.67 7.16
N LEU A 122 9.33 -6.27 6.03
CA LEU A 122 8.43 -7.17 5.33
C LEU A 122 8.39 -8.49 6.11
N ALA A 123 7.30 -8.70 6.85
CA ALA A 123 6.99 -10.00 7.45
C ALA A 123 6.19 -10.81 6.43
N GLN A 124 6.86 -11.73 5.74
CA GLN A 124 6.19 -12.66 4.81
C GLN A 124 5.94 -13.99 5.52
N GLN A 125 4.70 -14.47 5.48
CA GLN A 125 4.37 -15.81 5.95
C GLN A 125 5.11 -16.85 5.11
N MET A 126 5.81 -17.79 5.75
CA MET A 126 6.59 -18.80 5.05
C MET A 126 5.65 -19.78 4.33
N LYS A 127 5.66 -19.77 2.98
CA LYS A 127 4.87 -20.72 2.17
C LYS A 127 5.40 -22.17 2.27
N HIS A 128 6.70 -22.32 2.55
CA HIS A 128 7.37 -23.60 2.73
C HIS A 128 8.20 -23.56 4.01
N ARG A 129 8.00 -24.54 4.89
CA ARG A 129 8.81 -24.66 6.11
C ARG A 129 10.15 -25.31 5.76
N PRO A 130 11.28 -24.85 6.35
CA PRO A 130 12.57 -25.47 6.07
C PRO A 130 12.54 -26.91 6.59
N MET A 131 12.84 -27.85 5.70
CA MET A 131 12.98 -29.27 6.03
C MET A 131 14.46 -29.64 5.96
N THR A 132 14.91 -30.56 6.80
CA THR A 132 16.26 -31.10 6.77
C THR A 132 16.22 -32.60 6.91
N ASP A 133 17.08 -33.26 6.14
CA ASP A 133 17.30 -34.69 6.24
C ASP A 133 18.20 -34.98 7.43
N ILE A 134 17.65 -35.64 8.44
CA ILE A 134 18.39 -36.18 9.56
C ILE A 134 18.69 -37.65 9.28
N THR A 135 19.95 -38.04 9.45
CA THR A 135 20.34 -39.45 9.40
C THR A 135 20.52 -39.97 10.82
N LEU A 136 19.68 -40.90 11.23
CA LEU A 136 19.79 -41.60 12.51
C LEU A 136 20.51 -42.92 12.27
N SER A 137 21.70 -43.06 12.85
CA SER A 137 22.45 -44.32 12.88
C SER A 137 22.32 -44.98 14.24
N THR A 138 21.90 -46.24 14.25
CA THR A 138 22.12 -47.16 15.37
C THR A 138 23.16 -48.20 14.95
N SER A 139 23.70 -48.97 15.90
CA SER A 139 24.70 -50.00 15.64
C SER A 139 24.28 -51.06 14.60
N ALA A 140 22.98 -51.16 14.28
CA ALA A 140 22.43 -52.15 13.35
C ALA A 140 21.78 -51.55 12.08
N ARG A 141 21.45 -50.26 12.04
CA ARG A 141 20.72 -49.64 10.90
C ARG A 141 20.99 -48.15 10.76
N ILE A 142 20.90 -47.67 9.53
CA ILE A 142 20.88 -46.25 9.19
C ILE A 142 19.50 -45.92 8.62
N ASN A 143 18.81 -44.97 9.25
CA ASN A 143 17.52 -44.46 8.78
C ASN A 143 17.65 -42.98 8.45
N ARG A 144 17.05 -42.56 7.34
CA ARG A 144 17.01 -41.15 6.92
C ARG A 144 15.59 -40.64 7.09
N ILE A 145 15.42 -39.54 7.81
CA ILE A 145 14.12 -38.91 8.10
C ILE A 145 14.21 -37.45 7.68
N THR A 146 13.24 -37.00 6.89
CA THR A 146 13.10 -35.58 6.58
C THR A 146 12.25 -34.93 7.66
N THR A 147 12.84 -34.05 8.46
CA THR A 147 12.17 -33.37 9.58
C THR A 147 12.10 -31.88 9.35
N MET A 148 11.07 -31.23 9.88
CA MET A 148 10.94 -29.78 9.85
C MET A 148 11.95 -29.14 10.82
N LEU A 149 12.70 -28.13 10.35
CA LEU A 149 13.41 -27.22 11.25
C LEU A 149 12.37 -26.32 11.89
N ASP A 150 12.00 -26.64 13.13
CA ASP A 150 11.17 -25.76 13.92
C ASP A 150 12.05 -24.65 14.51
N THR A 151 11.94 -23.46 13.93
CA THR A 151 12.55 -22.23 14.48
C THR A 151 11.56 -21.47 15.37
N GLY A 152 10.32 -21.95 15.54
CA GLY A 152 9.24 -21.21 16.19
C GLY A 152 8.79 -19.94 15.45
N ALA A 153 9.33 -19.68 14.26
CA ALA A 153 9.00 -18.51 13.45
C ALA A 153 8.12 -18.92 12.26
N ASP A 154 6.91 -18.35 12.20
CA ASP A 154 5.99 -18.53 11.06
C ASP A 154 6.19 -17.45 9.96
N PHE A 155 7.02 -16.44 10.25
CA PHE A 155 7.29 -15.31 9.37
C PHE A 155 8.79 -15.18 9.11
N THR A 156 9.15 -14.84 7.87
CA THR A 156 10.47 -14.32 7.53
C THR A 156 10.41 -12.80 7.56
N ILE A 157 11.34 -12.18 8.28
CA ILE A 157 11.55 -10.74 8.28
C ILE A 157 12.68 -10.42 7.32
N ILE A 158 12.39 -9.63 6.29
CA ILE A 158 13.40 -9.10 5.37
C ILE A 158 13.60 -7.63 5.74
N ASN A 159 14.85 -7.27 6.04
CA ASN A 159 15.29 -5.90 6.30
C ASN A 159 15.91 -5.31 5.04
#